data_AF-A0A351PSM5-F1
#
_entry.id   AF-A0A351PSM5-F1
#
_cell.length_a   1.000
_cell.length_b   1.000
_cell.length_c   1.000
_cell.angle_alpha   90.00
_cell.angle_beta   90.00
_cell.angle_gamma   90.00
#
_symmetry.space_group_name_H-M   'P 1'
#
loop_
_entity.id
_entity.type
_entity.pdbx_description
1 polymer ?
#
loop_
_entity_poly.entity_id
_entity_poly.type
_entity_poly.pdbx_seq_one_letter_code
_entity_poly.pdbx_strand_id
1 'polypeptide(L)'
;MRHLLSPLDFNVEETKKLLDLAKDISLDPKKYNKVCQGKKLATLFYEPSTRTRLSFEAAMINLGGNVIGFSSADSSSAAKGESVSDTIRVISCYADIAAMRHPKEGAPMVASLHSRIPVINAGDGG
;
A
#
# COMPACT_ATOMS: atom_id res chain seq x y z
N MET A 1 -0.69 15.21 2.81
CA MET A 1 -0.78 13.74 2.69
C MET A 1 0.60 13.25 2.27
N ARG A 2 1.16 12.21 2.92
CA ARG A 2 2.49 11.69 2.58
C ARG A 2 2.34 10.33 1.88
N HIS A 3 3.05 10.16 0.78
CA HIS A 3 3.19 8.87 0.08
C HIS A 3 4.57 8.29 0.39
N LEU A 4 4.75 6.99 0.15
CA LEU A 4 6.05 6.32 0.23
C LEU A 4 6.32 5.70 -1.14
N LEU A 5 7.06 6.42 -1.98
CA LEU A 5 7.35 6.04 -3.36
C LEU A 5 8.78 5.55 -3.52
N SER A 6 9.70 6.11 -2.74
CA SER A 6 11.11 5.77 -2.72
C SER A 6 11.62 5.67 -1.28
N PRO A 7 12.60 4.82 -0.97
CA PRO A 7 13.31 4.85 0.31
C PRO A 7 13.94 6.21 0.62
N LEU A 8 14.29 6.98 -0.43
CA LEU A 8 14.85 8.33 -0.31
C LEU A 8 13.83 9.39 0.13
N ASP A 9 12.54 9.04 0.20
CA ASP A 9 11.50 9.91 0.75
C ASP A 9 11.64 10.11 2.26
N PHE A 10 12.45 9.28 2.93
CA PHE A 10 12.78 9.41 4.33
C PHE A 10 14.20 9.96 4.52
N ASN A 11 14.34 10.91 5.44
CA ASN A 11 15.66 11.23 5.97
C ASN A 11 16.13 10.18 7.00
N VAL A 12 17.37 10.31 7.48
CA VAL A 12 17.99 9.36 8.42
C VAL A 12 17.20 9.26 9.74
N GLU A 13 16.73 10.39 10.27
CA GLU A 13 15.98 10.41 11.53
C GLU A 13 14.61 9.75 11.40
N GLU A 14 13.92 10.00 10.29
CA GLU A 14 12.63 9.37 9.99
C GLU A 14 12.77 7.87 9.77
N THR A 15 13.82 7.46 9.05
CA THR A 15 14.16 6.04 8.89
C THR A 15 14.39 5.39 10.25
N LYS A 16 15.15 6.04 11.13
CA LYS A 16 15.38 5.53 12.50
C LYS A 16 14.07 5.40 13.28
N LYS A 17 13.23 6.43 13.27
CA LYS A 17 11.91 6.40 13.94
C LYS A 17 11.02 5.27 13.40
N LEU A 18 11.05 5.03 12.09
CA LEU A 18 10.31 3.94 11.46
C LEU A 18 10.79 2.57 11.94
N LEU A 19 12.11 2.36 12.00
CA LEU A 19 12.71 1.11 12.49
C LEU A 19 12.47 0.90 13.99
N ASP A 20 12.54 1.96 14.79
CA ASP A 20 12.23 1.91 16.22
C ASP A 20 10.77 1.53 16.46
N LEU A 21 9.83 2.10 15.67
CA LEU A 21 8.42 1.73 15.72
C LEU A 21 8.19 0.27 15.30
N ALA A 22 8.84 -0.19 14.22
CA ALA A 22 8.75 -1.58 13.78
C ALA A 22 9.24 -2.55 14.87
N LYS A 23 10.33 -2.20 15.57
CA LYS A 23 10.83 -2.97 16.71
C LYS A 23 9.83 -2.99 17.86
N ASP A 24 9.22 -1.86 18.22
CA ASP A 24 8.23 -1.80 19.30
C ASP A 24 6.97 -2.64 18.97
N ILE A 25 6.48 -2.58 17.73
CA ILE A 25 5.38 -3.43 17.26
C ILE A 25 5.76 -4.92 17.36
N SER A 26 6.99 -5.28 17.00
CA SER A 26 7.46 -6.66 17.08
C SER A 26 7.60 -7.17 18.52
N LEU A 27 7.91 -6.30 19.48
CA LEU A 27 8.06 -6.65 20.89
C LEU A 27 6.71 -6.79 21.60
N ASP A 28 5.73 -5.97 21.25
CA ASP A 28 4.37 -6.05 21.79
C ASP A 28 3.30 -5.88 20.71
N PRO A 29 3.01 -6.94 19.91
CA PRO A 29 1.99 -6.86 18.87
C PRO A 29 0.59 -6.56 19.42
N LYS A 30 0.30 -6.96 20.67
CA LYS A 30 -1.02 -6.76 21.30
C LYS A 30 -1.31 -5.28 21.55
N LYS A 31 -0.30 -4.50 21.90
CA LYS A 31 -0.40 -3.03 22.04
C LYS A 31 -0.91 -2.35 20.77
N TYR A 32 -0.61 -2.92 19.60
CA TYR A 32 -0.92 -2.32 18.30
C TYR A 32 -2.10 -2.95 17.56
N ASN A 33 -2.73 -4.00 18.09
CA ASN A 33 -3.67 -4.83 17.33
C ASN A 33 -5.02 -4.19 16.97
N LYS A 34 -5.25 -2.93 17.37
CA LYS A 34 -6.47 -2.16 17.07
C LYS A 34 -6.18 -0.77 16.51
N VAL A 35 -4.92 -0.41 16.27
CA VAL A 35 -4.57 0.96 15.83
C VAL A 35 -5.11 1.28 14.43
N CYS A 36 -5.38 0.25 13.62
CA CYS A 36 -6.01 0.37 12.31
C CYS A 36 -7.47 -0.11 12.31
N GLN A 37 -8.13 -0.21 13.47
CA GLN A 37 -9.53 -0.66 13.52
C GLN A 37 -10.43 0.26 12.68
N GLY A 38 -11.23 -0.36 11.80
CA GLY A 38 -12.10 0.35 10.86
C GLY A 38 -11.39 0.92 9.63
N LYS A 39 -10.06 0.79 9.53
CA LYS A 39 -9.27 1.20 8.37
C LYS A 39 -9.17 0.08 7.33
N LYS A 40 -9.00 0.48 6.07
CA LYS A 40 -8.88 -0.42 4.92
C LYS A 40 -7.61 -0.15 4.14
N LEU A 41 -6.80 -1.19 3.93
CA LEU A 41 -5.71 -1.22 2.95
C LEU A 41 -6.23 -1.72 1.62
N ALA A 42 -6.01 -0.96 0.55
CA ALA A 42 -6.15 -1.43 -0.82
C ALA A 42 -4.84 -2.09 -1.30
N THR A 43 -4.87 -3.35 -1.70
CA THR A 43 -3.75 -4.03 -2.37
C THR A 43 -3.98 -4.02 -3.87
N LEU A 44 -3.19 -3.22 -4.61
CA LEU A 44 -3.32 -3.02 -6.06
C LEU A 44 -2.11 -3.65 -6.77
N PHE A 45 -2.13 -4.97 -6.94
CA PHE A 45 -1.03 -5.73 -7.53
C PHE A 45 -1.35 -6.07 -8.98
N TYR A 46 -0.82 -5.27 -9.91
CA TYR A 46 -0.97 -5.47 -11.35
C TYR A 46 -0.02 -6.55 -11.88
N GLU A 47 1.05 -6.84 -11.14
CA GLU A 47 1.94 -7.97 -11.35
C GLU A 47 2.01 -8.87 -10.09
N PRO A 48 2.14 -10.20 -10.24
CA PRO A 48 2.14 -11.12 -9.11
C PRO A 48 3.31 -10.90 -8.15
N SER A 49 3.03 -10.79 -6.85
CA SER A 49 4.05 -10.93 -5.79
C SER A 49 3.43 -11.45 -4.50
N THR A 50 3.54 -12.76 -4.28
CA THR A 50 2.95 -13.43 -3.11
C THR A 50 3.52 -12.90 -1.80
N ARG A 51 4.85 -12.76 -1.71
CA ARG A 51 5.52 -12.34 -0.48
C ARG A 51 5.14 -10.93 -0.08
N THR A 52 5.21 -9.99 -1.03
CA THR A 52 4.91 -8.59 -0.77
C THR A 52 3.43 -8.40 -0.44
N ARG A 53 2.53 -9.01 -1.21
CA ARG A 53 1.09 -8.89 -0.95
C ARG A 53 0.73 -9.45 0.44
N LEU A 54 1.12 -10.69 0.72
CA LEU A 54 0.76 -11.33 1.99
C LEU A 54 1.36 -10.60 3.21
N SER A 55 2.56 -10.01 3.10
CA SER A 55 3.13 -9.25 4.22
C SER A 55 2.34 -7.97 4.51
N PHE A 56 1.90 -7.24 3.47
CA PHE A 56 1.04 -6.06 3.62
C PHE A 56 -0.34 -6.42 4.20
N GLU A 57 -0.94 -7.50 3.70
CA GLU A 57 -2.24 -7.97 4.17
C GLU A 57 -2.16 -8.42 5.64
N ALA A 58 -1.17 -9.24 5.97
CA ALA A 58 -0.94 -9.70 7.34
C ALA A 58 -0.68 -8.52 8.29
N ALA A 59 0.13 -7.53 7.87
CA ALA A 59 0.38 -6.33 8.68
C ALA A 59 -0.92 -5.57 8.97
N MET A 60 -1.76 -5.29 7.96
CA MET A 60 -3.01 -4.56 8.16
C MET A 60 -3.99 -5.34 9.05
N ILE A 61 -4.13 -6.65 8.83
CA ILE A 61 -4.98 -7.54 9.65
C ILE A 61 -4.49 -7.57 11.10
N ASN A 62 -3.18 -7.71 11.32
CA ASN A 62 -2.59 -7.74 12.67
C ASN A 62 -2.79 -6.42 13.43
N LEU A 63 -2.91 -5.29 12.73
CA LEU A 63 -3.21 -3.98 13.32
C LEU A 63 -4.72 -3.73 13.52
N GLY A 64 -5.56 -4.74 13.23
CA GLY A 64 -7.02 -4.69 13.39
C GLY A 64 -7.78 -4.08 12.21
N GLY A 65 -7.09 -3.81 11.10
CA GLY A 65 -7.68 -3.28 9.88
C GLY A 65 -8.21 -4.35 8.94
N ASN A 66 -8.69 -3.89 7.79
CA ASN A 66 -9.24 -4.73 6.73
C ASN A 66 -8.45 -4.55 5.44
N VAL A 67 -8.55 -5.52 4.54
CA VAL A 67 -7.92 -5.48 3.21
C VAL A 67 -9.00 -5.56 2.14
N ILE A 68 -8.86 -4.77 1.10
CA ILE A 68 -9.60 -4.88 -0.16
C ILE A 68 -8.60 -4.81 -1.33
N GLY A 69 -9.00 -5.18 -2.54
CA GLY A 69 -8.17 -5.00 -3.72
C GLY A 69 -8.15 -6.23 -4.62
N PHE A 70 -7.08 -6.35 -5.41
CA PHE A 70 -6.90 -7.41 -6.39
C PHE A 70 -5.43 -7.86 -6.46
N SER A 71 -5.25 -9.12 -6.86
CA SER A 71 -3.94 -9.78 -6.94
C SER A 71 -3.40 -9.94 -8.37
N SER A 72 -4.16 -9.55 -9.38
CA SER A 72 -3.73 -9.52 -10.79
C SER A 72 -4.49 -8.45 -11.58
N ALA A 73 -3.84 -7.85 -12.58
CA ALA A 73 -4.51 -6.92 -13.50
C ALA A 73 -5.73 -7.57 -14.20
N ASP A 74 -5.63 -8.86 -14.53
CA ASP A 74 -6.69 -9.67 -15.17
C ASP A 74 -7.98 -9.78 -14.34
N SER A 75 -7.85 -9.68 -13.01
CA SER A 75 -8.99 -9.69 -12.09
C SER A 75 -9.58 -8.30 -11.81
N SER A 76 -9.12 -7.28 -12.54
CA SER A 76 -9.49 -5.88 -12.34
C SER A 76 -9.92 -5.19 -13.65
N SER A 77 -10.50 -4.00 -13.54
CA SER A 77 -10.82 -3.15 -14.70
C SER A 77 -9.59 -2.73 -15.50
N ALA A 78 -8.37 -2.90 -14.97
CA ALA A 78 -7.13 -2.70 -15.72
C ALA A 78 -7.06 -3.62 -16.95
N ALA A 79 -7.58 -4.84 -16.87
CA ALA A 79 -7.71 -5.76 -18.01
C ALA A 79 -8.59 -5.19 -19.13
N LYS A 80 -9.49 -4.25 -18.79
CA LYS A 80 -10.38 -3.54 -19.71
C LYS A 80 -9.81 -2.17 -20.15
N GLY A 81 -8.55 -1.88 -19.82
CA GLY A 81 -7.87 -0.65 -20.20
C GLY A 81 -8.11 0.53 -19.25
N GLU A 82 -8.64 0.30 -18.03
CA GLU A 82 -8.73 1.36 -17.02
C GLU A 82 -7.34 1.89 -16.67
N SER A 83 -7.19 3.21 -16.62
CA SER A 83 -5.90 3.84 -16.31
C SER A 83 -5.60 3.75 -14.82
N VAL A 84 -4.31 3.68 -14.45
CA VAL A 84 -3.86 3.75 -13.04
C VAL A 84 -4.45 4.96 -12.31
N SER A 85 -4.59 6.10 -13.02
CA SER A 85 -5.17 7.33 -12.47
C SER A 85 -6.66 7.21 -12.15
N ASP A 86 -7.42 6.46 -12.94
CA ASP A 86 -8.84 6.25 -12.69
C ASP A 86 -9.05 5.22 -11.60
N THR A 87 -8.31 4.12 -11.65
CA THR A 87 -8.35 3.08 -10.61
C THR A 87 -8.05 3.69 -9.23
N ILE A 88 -6.98 4.49 -9.08
CA ILE A 88 -6.64 5.05 -7.77
C ILE A 88 -7.68 6.08 -7.27
N ARG A 89 -8.32 6.85 -8.16
CA ARG A 89 -9.40 7.78 -7.78
C ARG A 89 -10.59 7.02 -7.20
N VAL A 90 -10.98 5.92 -7.83
CA VAL A 90 -12.07 5.06 -7.37
C VAL A 90 -11.70 4.38 -6.05
N ILE A 91 -10.51 3.79 -5.97
CA ILE A 91 -10.02 3.10 -4.76
C ILE A 91 -9.90 4.07 -3.57
N SER A 92 -9.53 5.33 -3.81
CA SER A 92 -9.47 6.37 -2.77
C SER A 92 -10.83 6.64 -2.10
N CYS A 93 -11.94 6.24 -2.71
CA CYS A 93 -13.27 6.36 -2.11
C CYS A 93 -13.62 5.17 -1.20
N TYR A 94 -12.89 4.06 -1.29
CA TYR A 94 -13.20 2.80 -0.61
C TYR A 94 -12.22 2.41 0.48
N ALA A 95 -10.96 2.85 0.34
CA ALA A 95 -9.86 2.52 1.25
C ALA A 95 -9.30 3.77 1.95
N ASP A 96 -8.46 3.55 2.97
CA ASP A 96 -7.76 4.59 3.71
C ASP A 96 -6.28 4.71 3.31
N ILE A 97 -5.72 3.66 2.69
CA ILE A 97 -4.33 3.59 2.21
C ILE A 97 -4.23 2.56 1.09
N ALA A 98 -3.32 2.75 0.14
CA ALA A 98 -3.08 1.80 -0.95
C ALA A 98 -1.62 1.35 -0.99
N ALA A 99 -1.38 0.05 -1.16
CA ALA A 99 -0.11 -0.51 -1.58
C ALA A 99 -0.22 -0.94 -3.05
N MET A 100 0.64 -0.41 -3.91
CA MET A 100 0.57 -0.60 -5.35
C MET A 100 1.85 -1.25 -5.88
N ARG A 101 1.70 -2.29 -6.68
CA ARG A 101 2.78 -2.91 -7.44
C ARG A 101 2.41 -2.97 -8.92
N HIS A 102 3.27 -2.46 -9.78
CA HIS A 102 2.92 -2.28 -11.20
C HIS A 102 4.14 -2.48 -12.12
N PRO A 103 4.03 -3.25 -13.22
CA PRO A 103 5.20 -3.58 -14.07
C PRO A 103 5.82 -2.36 -14.77
N LYS A 104 5.03 -1.31 -15.02
CA LYS A 104 5.48 -0.03 -15.57
C LYS A 104 6.07 0.87 -14.48
N GLU A 105 7.33 1.26 -14.66
CA GLU A 105 8.00 2.27 -13.84
C GLU A 105 7.22 3.59 -13.79
N GLY A 106 7.18 4.23 -12.62
CA GLY A 106 6.48 5.49 -12.38
C GLY A 106 4.97 5.36 -12.21
N ALA A 107 4.39 4.16 -12.29
CA ALA A 107 2.96 3.98 -12.08
C ALA A 107 2.51 4.35 -10.64
N PRO A 108 3.21 3.97 -9.56
CA PRO A 108 2.89 4.44 -8.20
C PRO A 108 3.01 5.96 -8.05
N MET A 109 3.95 6.60 -8.76
CA MET A 109 4.05 8.06 -8.81
C MET A 109 2.80 8.67 -9.44
N VAL A 110 2.38 8.18 -10.62
CA VAL A 110 1.12 8.62 -11.27
C VAL A 110 -0.08 8.41 -10.34
N ALA A 111 -0.13 7.28 -9.65
CA ALA A 111 -1.19 7.00 -8.69
C ALA A 111 -1.20 8.03 -7.55
N SER A 112 -0.03 8.38 -7.00
CA SER A 112 0.09 9.35 -5.91
C SER A 112 -0.44 10.75 -6.29
N LEU A 113 -0.25 11.18 -7.53
CA LEU A 113 -0.72 12.48 -8.03
C LEU A 113 -2.25 12.58 -8.13
N HIS A 114 -2.94 11.44 -8.17
CA HIS A 114 -4.40 11.38 -8.32
C HIS A 114 -5.11 10.76 -7.12
N SER A 115 -4.37 10.29 -6.13
CA SER A 115 -4.89 9.64 -4.93
C SER A 115 -5.36 10.65 -3.89
N ARG A 116 -6.45 10.34 -3.19
CA ARG A 116 -6.87 11.05 -1.96
C ARG A 116 -6.51 10.26 -0.69
N ILE A 117 -5.70 9.22 -0.83
CA ILE A 117 -5.17 8.42 0.28
C ILE A 117 -3.66 8.20 0.10
N PRO A 118 -2.90 7.92 1.18
CA PRO A 118 -1.51 7.54 1.06
C PRO A 118 -1.32 6.35 0.10
N VAL A 119 -0.23 6.39 -0.66
CA VAL A 119 0.17 5.34 -1.61
C VAL A 119 1.54 4.85 -1.19
N ILE A 120 1.70 3.55 -1.07
CA ILE A 120 2.97 2.86 -0.83
C ILE A 120 3.35 2.15 -2.13
N ASN A 121 4.53 2.46 -2.64
CA ASN A 121 5.14 1.74 -3.73
C ASN A 121 5.64 0.37 -3.23
N ALA A 122 5.04 -0.71 -3.75
CA ALA A 122 5.38 -2.10 -3.47
C ALA A 122 6.19 -2.76 -4.61
N GLY A 123 6.72 -1.94 -5.52
CA GLY A 123 7.54 -2.30 -6.68
C GLY A 123 6.98 -1.71 -7.97
N ASP A 124 7.83 -1.04 -8.73
CA ASP A 124 7.55 -0.58 -10.07
C ASP A 124 8.78 -0.67 -10.97
N GLY A 125 8.57 -1.07 -12.23
CA GLY A 125 9.66 -1.46 -13.12
C GLY A 125 10.20 -2.83 -12.71
N GLY A 126 9.90 -3.85 -13.52
CA GLY A 126 10.14 -5.27 -13.22
C GLY A 126 11.52 -5.63 -12.67
#